data_AF-A0A357A6W7-F1
#
_entry.id   AF-A0A357A6W7-F1
#
_cell.length_a   1.000
_cell.length_b   1.000
_cell.length_c   1.000
_cell.angle_alpha   90.00
_cell.angle_beta   90.00
_cell.angle_gamma   90.00
#
_symmetry.space_group_name_H-M   'P 1'
#
loop_
_entity.id
_entity.type
_entity.pdbx_description
1 polymer ?
#
loop_
_entity_poly.entity_id
_entity_poly.type
_entity_poly.pdbx_seq_one_letter_code
_entity_poly.pdbx_strand_id
1 'polypeptide(L)'
;YQAKQQQIHNFSLLASHVRVPPAMEAILSSPQSQVQGFLAAGHVCTVMGYTEYEPLVEKYQIPIVVTGFEPIDIFQGLYRCIQQLEGKTEAVALDNQYSRSVRREGNQPAQTLIDRVFEIVSRTWRGIGEIPDSGLGLRAEYCPWDAEKRFTDWLDPNPPVLTTECISGEIMQGVKKPHDCPAFGTRCTPEHPLGAPMVSSEGACAAYYRYRGNH
;
A
#
# COMPACT_ATOMS: atom_id res chain seq x y z
N TYR A 1 -15.23 8.75 -14.16
CA TYR A 1 -15.13 9.86 -15.15
C TYR A 1 -15.93 9.59 -16.43
N GLN A 2 -15.55 8.63 -17.28
CA GLN A 2 -16.26 8.36 -18.55
C GLN A 2 -17.73 7.97 -18.37
N ALA A 3 -18.05 7.11 -17.39
CA ALA A 3 -19.44 6.75 -17.09
C ALA A 3 -20.34 7.96 -16.81
N LYS A 4 -19.79 9.02 -16.20
CA LYS A 4 -20.49 10.31 -16.00
C LYS A 4 -20.69 11.06 -17.31
N GLN A 5 -19.65 11.16 -18.13
CA GLN A 5 -19.72 11.85 -19.43
C GLN A 5 -20.69 11.18 -20.40
N GLN A 6 -20.75 9.85 -20.38
CA GLN A 6 -21.59 9.05 -21.26
C GLN A 6 -22.96 8.71 -20.63
N GLN A 7 -23.26 9.24 -19.45
CA GLN A 7 -24.51 8.99 -18.73
C GLN A 7 -24.84 7.49 -18.55
N ILE A 8 -23.81 6.69 -18.24
CA ILE A 8 -23.95 5.24 -18.02
C ILE A 8 -24.42 4.99 -16.59
N HIS A 9 -25.67 4.59 -16.41
CA HIS A 9 -26.29 4.44 -15.07
C HIS A 9 -26.17 3.04 -14.46
N ASN A 10 -25.87 2.03 -15.28
CA ASN A 10 -25.70 0.62 -14.87
C ASN A 10 -24.26 0.27 -14.45
N PHE A 11 -23.41 1.28 -14.23
CA PHE A 11 -22.08 1.12 -13.66
C PHE A 11 -22.08 1.60 -12.20
N SER A 12 -21.34 0.92 -11.33
CA SER A 12 -21.08 1.35 -9.96
C SER A 12 -19.69 0.91 -9.53
N LEU A 13 -19.05 1.70 -8.66
CA LEU A 13 -17.73 1.45 -8.12
C LEU A 13 -17.80 1.40 -6.60
N LEU A 14 -17.34 0.29 -6.02
CA LEU A 14 -17.01 0.20 -4.61
C LEU A 14 -15.54 0.63 -4.45
N ALA A 15 -15.31 1.87 -4.02
CA ALA A 15 -13.96 2.41 -3.91
C ALA A 15 -13.25 1.88 -2.66
N SER A 16 -12.25 1.01 -2.86
CA SER A 16 -11.34 0.51 -1.81
C SER A 16 -9.89 0.88 -2.09
N HIS A 17 -9.69 2.06 -2.68
CA HIS A 17 -8.37 2.59 -3.00
C HIS A 17 -7.67 3.12 -1.74
N VAL A 18 -6.36 2.94 -1.70
CA VAL A 18 -5.50 3.32 -0.58
C VAL A 18 -4.30 4.15 -1.01
N ARG A 19 -3.76 4.94 -0.09
CA ARG A 19 -2.56 5.78 -0.26
C ARG A 19 -1.40 5.19 0.53
N VAL A 20 -0.23 5.13 -0.11
CA VAL A 20 0.97 4.52 0.47
C VAL A 20 1.65 5.41 1.53
N PRO A 21 1.89 6.72 1.32
CA PRO A 21 2.59 7.54 2.30
C PRO A 21 1.94 7.57 3.69
N PRO A 22 0.60 7.71 3.84
CA PRO A 22 -0.06 7.65 5.15
C PRO A 22 0.09 6.29 5.85
N ALA A 23 0.12 5.19 5.09
CA ALA A 23 0.36 3.86 5.65
C ALA A 23 1.82 3.71 6.13
N MET A 24 2.79 4.27 5.39
CA MET A 24 4.18 4.31 5.82
C MET A 24 4.34 5.14 7.10
N GLU A 25 3.70 6.30 7.17
CA GLU A 25 3.65 7.15 8.37
C GLU A 25 3.09 6.40 9.58
N ALA A 26 1.99 5.66 9.42
CA ALA A 26 1.38 4.86 10.47
C ALA A 26 2.34 3.77 11.00
N ILE A 27 3.11 3.14 10.12
CA ILE A 27 4.15 2.19 10.51
C ILE A 27 5.27 2.90 11.27
N LEU A 28 5.78 4.02 10.75
CA LEU A 28 6.92 4.74 11.32
C LEU A 28 6.64 5.42 12.65
N SER A 29 5.42 5.91 12.85
CA SER A 29 4.98 6.50 14.12
C SER A 29 4.72 5.46 15.20
N SER A 30 4.64 4.16 14.86
CA SER A 30 4.43 3.11 15.85
C SER A 30 5.67 2.91 16.73
N PRO A 31 5.54 2.83 18.06
CA PRO A 31 6.67 2.54 18.96
C PRO A 31 7.23 1.12 18.78
N GLN A 32 6.50 0.24 18.09
CA GLN A 32 6.94 -1.12 17.77
C GLN A 32 7.67 -1.20 16.41
N SER A 33 7.77 -0.08 15.68
CA SER A 33 8.42 -0.06 14.37
C SER A 33 9.89 -0.44 14.47
N GLN A 34 10.30 -1.41 13.64
CA GLN A 34 11.70 -1.80 13.44
C GLN A 34 12.21 -1.37 12.06
N VAL A 35 11.41 -0.61 11.31
CA VAL A 35 11.75 -0.23 9.93
C VAL A 35 12.80 0.87 9.94
N GLN A 36 13.95 0.58 9.37
CA GLN A 36 15.08 1.52 9.26
C GLN A 36 15.17 2.16 7.87
N GLY A 37 14.47 1.63 6.87
CA GLY A 37 14.46 2.19 5.52
C GLY A 37 13.43 1.50 4.63
N PHE A 38 13.08 2.13 3.52
CA PHE A 38 12.09 1.61 2.58
C PHE A 38 12.63 1.50 1.17
N LEU A 39 12.19 0.45 0.47
CA LEU A 39 12.19 0.41 -0.98
C LEU A 39 10.80 0.81 -1.47
N ALA A 40 10.66 2.03 -1.97
CA ALA A 40 9.36 2.54 -2.44
C ALA A 40 8.98 1.88 -3.77
N ALA A 41 7.70 1.48 -3.88
CA ALA A 41 7.20 0.69 -5.00
C ALA A 41 7.18 1.51 -6.31
N GLY A 42 8.04 1.12 -7.26
CA GLY A 42 8.25 1.84 -8.51
C GLY A 42 6.99 2.10 -9.34
N HIS A 43 6.03 1.17 -9.37
CA HIS A 43 4.77 1.36 -10.11
C HIS A 43 3.87 2.45 -9.50
N VAL A 44 3.77 2.50 -8.17
CA VAL A 44 3.04 3.57 -7.48
C VAL A 44 3.72 4.91 -7.76
N CYS A 45 5.05 4.95 -7.65
CA CYS A 45 5.83 6.15 -7.92
C CYS A 45 5.80 6.57 -9.40
N THR A 46 5.57 5.65 -10.33
CA THR A 46 5.40 6.00 -11.75
C THR A 46 4.16 6.87 -11.96
N VAL A 47 3.10 6.63 -11.18
CA VAL A 47 1.86 7.40 -11.22
C VAL A 47 1.95 8.64 -10.33
N MET A 48 2.27 8.48 -9.06
CA MET A 48 2.20 9.54 -8.06
C MET A 48 3.49 10.37 -7.94
N GLY A 49 4.57 9.94 -8.58
CA GLY A 49 5.89 10.48 -8.33
C GLY A 49 6.39 10.05 -6.96
N TYR A 50 7.25 10.85 -6.37
CA TYR A 50 7.80 10.55 -5.04
C TYR A 50 7.88 11.74 -4.09
N THR A 51 7.30 12.88 -4.45
CA THR A 51 7.32 14.08 -3.59
C THR A 51 6.61 13.87 -2.25
N GLU A 52 5.56 13.04 -2.20
CA GLU A 52 4.84 12.74 -0.94
C GLU A 52 5.70 11.97 0.08
N TYR A 53 6.83 11.38 -0.33
CA TYR A 53 7.75 10.70 0.58
C TYR A 53 8.79 11.65 1.20
N GLU A 54 8.99 12.85 0.64
CA GLU A 54 10.01 13.81 1.12
C GLU A 54 9.78 14.21 2.60
N PRO A 55 8.55 14.56 3.04
CA PRO A 55 8.31 14.88 4.45
C PRO A 55 8.55 13.69 5.39
N LEU A 56 8.41 12.45 4.90
CA LEU A 56 8.68 11.25 5.71
C LEU A 56 10.18 11.10 5.98
N VAL A 57 11.01 11.31 4.95
CA VAL A 57 12.47 11.30 5.10
C VAL A 57 12.91 12.40 6.05
N GLU A 58 12.39 13.63 5.89
CA GLU A 58 12.71 14.76 6.76
C GLU A 58 12.31 14.52 8.21
N LYS A 59 11.13 13.96 8.45
CA LYS A 59 10.60 13.74 9.80
C LYS A 59 11.26 12.57 10.53
N TYR A 60 11.45 11.43 9.85
CA TYR A 60 11.91 10.19 10.48
C TYR A 60 13.40 9.92 10.31
N GLN A 61 14.08 10.66 9.43
CA GLN A 61 15.50 10.49 9.14
C GLN A 61 15.84 9.05 8.72
N ILE A 62 14.98 8.45 7.89
CA ILE A 62 15.18 7.13 7.31
C ILE A 62 15.29 7.21 5.78
N PRO A 63 16.14 6.37 5.15
CA PRO A 63 16.24 6.33 3.70
C PRO A 63 14.98 5.73 3.07
N ILE A 64 14.52 6.37 2.00
CA ILE A 64 13.49 5.83 1.12
C ILE A 64 14.10 5.79 -0.29
N VAL A 65 14.09 4.61 -0.93
CA VAL A 65 14.68 4.40 -2.24
C VAL A 65 13.62 3.88 -3.21
N VAL A 66 13.22 4.70 -4.18
CA VAL A 66 12.30 4.26 -5.25
C VAL A 66 13.00 3.22 -6.10
N THR A 67 12.40 2.04 -6.17
CA THR A 67 13.03 0.84 -6.73
C THR A 67 12.12 0.18 -7.77
N GLY A 68 12.73 -0.34 -8.84
CA GLY A 68 12.05 -1.18 -9.82
C GLY A 68 11.81 -2.61 -9.30
N PHE A 69 11.51 -3.53 -10.20
CA PHE A 69 11.12 -4.90 -9.85
C PHE A 69 12.04 -5.97 -10.45
N GLU A 70 12.99 -5.59 -11.30
CA GLU A 70 14.00 -6.53 -11.75
C GLU A 70 14.96 -6.85 -10.60
N PRO A 71 15.56 -8.05 -10.55
CA PRO A 71 16.49 -8.41 -9.48
C PRO A 71 17.60 -7.37 -9.28
N ILE A 72 18.14 -6.83 -10.38
CA ILE A 72 19.18 -5.79 -10.33
C ILE A 72 18.68 -4.48 -9.72
N ASP A 73 17.42 -4.09 -9.97
CA ASP A 73 16.83 -2.90 -9.36
C ASP A 73 16.74 -3.08 -7.86
N ILE A 74 16.27 -4.24 -7.41
CA ILE A 74 16.13 -4.56 -5.99
C ILE A 74 17.50 -4.53 -5.30
N PHE A 75 18.52 -5.16 -5.90
CA PHE A 75 19.88 -5.12 -5.36
C PHE A 75 20.44 -3.69 -5.29
N GLN A 76 20.23 -2.89 -6.33
CA GLN A 76 20.66 -1.50 -6.36
C GLN A 76 19.93 -0.67 -5.29
N GLY A 77 18.61 -0.81 -5.16
CA GLY A 77 17.81 -0.15 -4.13
C GLY A 77 18.27 -0.49 -2.72
N LEU A 78 18.49 -1.78 -2.44
CA LEU A 78 19.04 -2.26 -1.17
C LEU A 78 20.43 -1.68 -0.90
N TYR A 79 21.32 -1.75 -1.89
CA TYR A 79 22.67 -1.23 -1.76
C TYR A 79 22.67 0.25 -1.39
N ARG A 80 21.86 1.06 -2.09
CA ARG A 80 21.72 2.50 -1.81
C ARG A 80 21.14 2.77 -0.44
N CYS A 81 20.12 2.03 -0.03
CA CYS A 81 19.53 2.13 1.30
C CYS A 81 20.58 1.84 2.41
N ILE A 82 21.33 0.74 2.26
CA ILE A 82 22.39 0.35 3.21
C ILE A 82 23.52 1.39 3.25
N GLN A 83 23.96 1.92 2.10
CA GLN A 83 24.98 2.97 2.08
C GLN A 83 24.57 4.20 2.90
N GLN A 84 23.30 4.60 2.83
CA GLN A 84 22.78 5.72 3.62
C GLN A 84 22.72 5.37 5.11
N LEU A 85 22.26 4.16 5.47
CA LEU A 85 22.23 3.70 6.87
C LEU A 85 23.62 3.63 7.51
N GLU A 86 24.63 3.22 6.74
CA GLU A 86 26.03 3.12 7.18
C GLU A 86 26.75 4.48 7.24
N GLY A 87 26.06 5.59 6.97
CA GLY A 87 26.66 6.93 6.95
C GLY A 87 27.72 7.10 5.87
N LYS A 88 27.68 6.29 4.80
CA LYS A 88 28.61 6.37 3.67
C LYS A 88 28.16 7.39 2.61
N THR A 89 27.10 8.13 2.89
CA THR A 89 26.58 9.26 2.10
C THR A 89 26.52 10.51 2.95
N GLU A 90 26.44 11.68 2.31
CA GLU A 90 26.44 12.96 3.01
C GLU A 90 25.19 13.19 3.90
N ALA A 91 24.05 12.60 3.53
CA ALA A 91 22.81 12.63 4.32
C ALA A 91 21.88 11.45 4.00
N VAL A 92 20.93 11.19 4.90
CA VAL A 92 19.76 10.34 4.64
C VAL A 92 18.82 11.09 3.70
N ALA A 93 18.42 10.46 2.60
CA ALA A 93 17.72 11.10 1.51
C ALA A 93 16.72 10.17 0.82
N LEU A 94 15.80 10.79 0.09
CA LEU A 94 14.97 10.13 -0.90
C LEU A 94 15.78 9.93 -2.19
N ASP A 95 15.95 8.68 -2.63
CA ASP A 95 16.70 8.32 -3.83
C ASP A 95 15.77 7.67 -4.86
N ASN A 96 16.01 7.92 -6.16
CA ASN A 96 15.25 7.31 -7.25
C ASN A 96 16.17 6.44 -8.12
N GLN A 97 16.18 5.15 -7.84
CA GLN A 97 16.92 4.15 -8.61
C GLN A 97 16.09 3.57 -9.77
N TYR A 98 14.83 4.02 -9.94
CA TYR A 98 13.94 3.63 -11.03
C TYR A 98 13.68 4.79 -12.01
N SER A 99 14.67 5.66 -12.22
CA SER A 99 14.59 6.89 -13.02
C SER A 99 14.19 6.69 -14.49
N ARG A 100 14.38 5.48 -15.04
CA ARG A 100 13.91 5.11 -16.37
C ARG A 100 12.38 5.10 -16.51
N SER A 101 11.66 4.98 -15.40
CA SER A 101 10.19 4.91 -15.37
C SER A 101 9.56 5.94 -14.44
N VAL A 102 10.27 6.37 -13.40
CA VAL A 102 9.74 7.28 -12.38
C VAL A 102 10.34 8.67 -12.51
N ARG A 103 9.47 9.67 -12.62
CA ARG A 103 9.79 11.09 -12.49
C ARG A 103 9.39 11.58 -11.11
N ARG A 104 10.02 12.66 -10.63
CA ARG A 104 9.75 13.25 -9.31
C ARG A 104 8.28 13.61 -9.14
N GLU A 105 7.73 14.27 -10.15
CA GLU A 105 6.35 14.71 -10.23
C GLU A 105 5.37 13.61 -10.65
N GLY A 106 5.84 12.43 -11.07
CA GLY A 106 5.00 11.34 -11.55
C GLY A 106 4.25 11.63 -12.85
N ASN A 107 3.09 11.00 -13.01
CA ASN A 107 2.21 11.16 -14.16
C ASN A 107 1.12 12.20 -13.88
N GLN A 108 1.39 13.45 -14.24
CA GLN A 108 0.50 14.60 -14.01
C GLN A 108 -0.91 14.44 -14.60
N PRO A 109 -1.09 13.95 -15.86
CA PRO A 109 -2.42 13.64 -16.38
C PRO A 109 -3.20 12.62 -15.53
N ALA A 110 -2.55 11.56 -15.06
CA ALA A 110 -3.18 10.54 -14.22
C ALA A 110 -3.58 11.11 -12.85
N GLN A 111 -2.67 11.85 -12.20
CA GLN A 111 -2.95 12.52 -10.92
C GLN A 111 -4.13 13.48 -11.04
N THR A 112 -4.17 14.31 -12.09
CA THR A 112 -5.30 15.21 -12.35
C THR A 112 -6.64 14.46 -12.47
N LEU A 113 -6.65 13.28 -13.08
CA LEU A 113 -7.86 12.47 -13.20
C LEU A 113 -8.25 11.84 -11.87
N ILE A 114 -7.28 11.37 -11.08
CA ILE A 114 -7.49 10.85 -9.72
C ILE A 114 -8.10 11.96 -8.87
N ASP A 115 -7.49 13.14 -8.82
CA ASP A 115 -7.96 14.28 -8.03
C ASP A 115 -9.33 14.78 -8.45
N ARG A 116 -9.66 14.64 -9.74
CA ARG A 116 -10.98 14.98 -10.26
C ARG A 116 -12.04 14.00 -9.78
N VAL A 117 -11.74 12.70 -9.74
CA VAL A 117 -12.74 11.65 -9.43
C VAL A 117 -12.86 11.39 -7.94
N PHE A 118 -11.74 11.46 -7.23
CA PHE A 118 -11.61 11.03 -5.85
C PHE A 118 -11.25 12.19 -4.91
N GLU A 119 -11.57 11.99 -3.64
CA GLU A 119 -11.13 12.82 -2.53
C GLU A 119 -10.44 11.96 -1.47
N ILE A 120 -9.52 12.58 -0.74
CA ILE A 120 -8.81 11.92 0.37
C ILE A 120 -9.79 11.68 1.51
N VAL A 121 -9.77 10.45 2.04
CA VAL A 121 -10.61 10.04 3.17
C VAL A 121 -9.80 9.15 4.12
N SER A 122 -10.24 9.03 5.36
CA SER A 122 -9.77 7.95 6.24
C SER A 122 -10.19 6.61 5.68
N ARG A 123 -9.34 5.58 5.85
CA ARG A 123 -9.69 4.20 5.47
C ARG A 123 -9.25 3.23 6.55
N THR A 124 -10.09 2.22 6.77
CA THR A 124 -9.73 1.06 7.58
C THR A 124 -8.85 0.11 6.77
N TRP A 125 -7.66 -0.16 7.27
CA TRP A 125 -6.73 -1.15 6.77
C TRP A 125 -6.89 -2.44 7.56
N ARG A 126 -7.17 -3.54 6.86
CA ARG A 126 -7.45 -4.83 7.49
C ARG A 126 -6.28 -5.30 8.35
N GLY A 127 -6.52 -5.42 9.67
CA GLY A 127 -5.53 -5.85 10.66
C GLY A 127 -4.62 -4.74 11.19
N ILE A 128 -4.73 -3.51 10.68
CA ILE A 128 -3.98 -2.34 11.18
C ILE A 128 -4.93 -1.36 11.89
N GLY A 129 -6.14 -1.18 11.34
CA GLY A 129 -7.14 -0.25 11.86
C GLY A 129 -7.36 0.93 10.91
N GLU A 130 -8.05 1.96 11.39
CA GLU A 130 -8.26 3.18 10.62
C GLU A 130 -6.97 4.01 10.55
N ILE A 131 -6.60 4.42 9.33
CA ILE A 131 -5.48 5.34 9.11
C ILE A 131 -6.05 6.62 8.47
N PRO A 132 -5.86 7.80 9.09
CA PRO A 132 -6.28 9.07 8.53
C PRO A 132 -5.66 9.31 7.15
N ASP A 133 -6.42 9.96 6.27
CA ASP A 133 -6.00 10.38 4.93
C ASP A 133 -5.43 9.25 4.03
N SER A 134 -5.68 7.99 4.38
CA SER A 134 -5.07 6.83 3.74
C SER A 134 -5.91 6.22 2.63
N GLY A 135 -7.08 6.77 2.33
CA GLY A 135 -8.00 6.28 1.32
C GLY A 135 -8.30 7.31 0.23
N LEU A 136 -8.90 6.81 -0.85
CA LEU A 136 -9.52 7.63 -1.89
C LEU A 136 -10.99 7.23 -2.04
N GLY A 137 -11.89 8.14 -1.68
CA GLY A 137 -13.33 8.02 -1.82
C GLY A 137 -13.84 8.75 -3.05
N LEU A 138 -15.01 8.37 -3.58
CA LEU A 138 -15.61 9.09 -4.71
C LEU A 138 -16.13 10.46 -4.26
N ARG A 139 -15.75 11.52 -4.98
CA ARG A 139 -16.30 12.87 -4.72
C ARG A 139 -17.81 12.88 -4.85
N ALA A 140 -18.45 13.82 -4.15
CA ALA A 140 -19.90 14.02 -4.18
C ALA A 140 -20.50 14.06 -5.60
N GLU A 141 -19.79 14.65 -6.57
CA GLU A 141 -20.23 14.74 -7.96
C GLU A 141 -20.23 13.40 -8.74
N TYR A 142 -19.72 12.32 -8.14
CA TYR A 142 -19.79 10.94 -8.63
C TYR A 142 -20.66 10.04 -7.74
N CYS A 143 -21.40 10.60 -6.77
CA CYS A 143 -22.33 9.86 -5.92
C CYS A 143 -23.28 8.90 -6.69
N PRO A 144 -23.81 9.24 -7.89
CA PRO A 144 -24.63 8.30 -8.66
C PRO A 144 -23.93 7.01 -9.12
N TRP A 145 -22.61 6.90 -8.98
CA TRP A 145 -21.81 5.71 -9.29
C TRP A 145 -21.16 5.09 -8.05
N ASP A 146 -21.37 5.68 -6.88
CA ASP A 146 -20.82 5.20 -5.62
C ASP A 146 -21.64 4.01 -5.11
N ALA A 147 -21.04 2.82 -5.13
CA ALA A 147 -21.73 1.61 -4.72
C ALA A 147 -22.09 1.62 -3.22
N GLU A 148 -21.24 2.20 -2.35
CA GLU A 148 -21.53 2.26 -0.92
C GLU A 148 -22.82 3.07 -0.69
N LYS A 149 -22.98 4.19 -1.41
CA LYS A 149 -24.16 5.06 -1.29
C LYS A 149 -25.40 4.49 -1.96
N ARG A 150 -25.26 3.93 -3.17
CA ARG A 150 -26.39 3.39 -3.94
C ARG A 150 -27.04 2.17 -3.30
N PHE A 151 -26.23 1.36 -2.63
CA PHE A 151 -26.67 0.10 -2.05
C PHE A 151 -26.64 0.13 -0.52
N THR A 152 -26.65 1.33 0.09
CA THR A 152 -26.65 1.51 1.56
C THR A 152 -27.66 0.60 2.26
N ASP A 153 -28.89 0.51 1.72
CA ASP A 153 -29.98 -0.29 2.30
C ASP A 153 -29.71 -1.81 2.27
N TRP A 154 -28.72 -2.26 1.49
CA TRP A 154 -28.32 -3.66 1.34
C TRP A 154 -27.08 -3.98 2.18
N LEU A 155 -26.41 -2.97 2.72
CA LEU A 155 -25.26 -3.14 3.59
C LEU A 155 -25.73 -3.41 5.01
N ASP A 156 -25.09 -4.39 5.66
CA ASP A 156 -25.28 -4.59 7.09
C ASP A 156 -24.70 -3.36 7.83
N PRO A 157 -25.53 -2.61 8.59
CA PRO A 157 -25.03 -1.46 9.35
C PRO A 157 -24.09 -1.89 10.49
N ASN A 158 -24.10 -3.17 10.88
CA ASN A 158 -23.28 -3.74 11.95
C ASN A 158 -22.53 -4.97 11.45
N PRO A 159 -21.57 -4.81 10.52
CA PRO A 159 -20.82 -5.94 10.03
C PRO A 159 -20.12 -6.66 11.21
N PRO A 160 -20.15 -8.00 11.24
CA PRO A 160 -19.55 -8.73 12.35
C PRO A 160 -18.05 -8.43 12.44
N VAL A 161 -17.58 -8.19 13.66
CA VAL A 161 -16.15 -8.11 13.93
C VAL A 161 -15.56 -9.48 13.63
N LEU A 162 -14.82 -9.59 12.53
CA LEU A 162 -14.14 -10.83 12.16
C LEU A 162 -13.03 -11.12 13.17
N THR A 163 -13.33 -11.88 14.22
CA THR A 163 -12.31 -12.50 15.06
C THR A 163 -11.57 -13.50 14.18
N THR A 164 -10.37 -13.13 13.77
CA THR A 164 -9.52 -13.94 12.91
C THR A 164 -8.23 -14.28 13.64
N GLU A 165 -7.82 -15.54 13.56
CA GLU A 165 -6.48 -15.96 13.97
C GLU A 165 -5.37 -15.44 13.02
N CYS A 166 -5.77 -14.79 11.92
CA CYS A 166 -4.84 -14.23 10.95
C CYS A 166 -4.15 -12.99 11.51
N ILE A 167 -2.83 -13.07 11.65
CA ILE A 167 -1.97 -11.96 12.07
C ILE A 167 -1.43 -11.12 10.90
N SER A 168 -2.18 -11.03 9.78
CA SER A 168 -1.70 -10.32 8.60
C SER A 168 -1.37 -8.84 8.87
N GLY A 169 -2.06 -8.22 9.83
CA GLY A 169 -1.77 -6.85 10.25
C GLY A 169 -0.36 -6.69 10.84
N GLU A 170 0.06 -7.61 11.71
CA GLU A 170 1.41 -7.61 12.29
C GLU A 170 2.47 -7.91 11.22
N ILE A 171 2.16 -8.78 10.25
CA ILE A 171 3.05 -9.09 9.12
C ILE A 171 3.23 -7.88 8.21
N MET A 172 2.15 -7.19 7.85
CA MET A 172 2.20 -6.01 6.97
C MET A 172 2.90 -4.81 7.63
N GLN A 173 2.92 -4.74 8.96
CA GLN A 173 3.69 -3.75 9.72
C GLN A 173 5.16 -4.15 9.91
N GLY A 174 5.56 -5.34 9.47
CA GLY A 174 6.93 -5.85 9.62
C GLY A 174 7.28 -6.34 11.04
N VAL A 175 6.29 -6.47 11.93
CA VAL A 175 6.49 -6.91 13.33
C VAL A 175 6.70 -8.42 13.41
N LYS A 176 6.05 -9.18 12.52
CA LYS A 176 6.14 -10.65 12.43
C LYS A 176 6.33 -11.10 10.99
N LYS A 177 6.82 -12.32 10.81
CA LYS A 177 6.95 -12.97 9.50
C LYS A 177 5.77 -13.92 9.26
N PRO A 178 5.48 -14.28 7.99
CA PRO A 178 4.40 -15.23 7.69
C PRO A 178 4.49 -16.56 8.44
N HIS A 179 5.68 -17.09 8.71
CA HIS A 179 5.84 -18.34 9.47
C HIS A 179 5.53 -18.21 10.97
N ASP A 180 5.44 -16.99 11.51
CA ASP A 180 5.01 -16.76 12.89
C ASP A 180 3.48 -16.85 13.02
N CYS A 181 2.74 -16.94 11.91
CA CYS A 181 1.29 -17.06 11.91
C CYS A 181 0.88 -18.53 12.09
N PRO A 182 0.06 -18.86 13.11
CA PRO A 182 -0.31 -20.25 13.41
C PRO A 182 -1.14 -20.92 12.30
N ALA A 183 -1.81 -20.12 11.47
CA ALA A 183 -2.59 -20.63 10.35
C ALA A 183 -1.79 -20.76 9.04
N PHE A 184 -0.58 -20.18 8.97
CA PHE A 184 0.18 -20.08 7.72
C PHE A 184 0.59 -21.46 7.21
N GLY A 185 0.28 -21.74 5.95
CA GLY A 185 0.65 -22.97 5.27
C GLY A 185 -0.16 -24.21 5.68
N THR A 186 -1.09 -24.06 6.63
CA THR A 186 -2.00 -25.12 7.08
C THR A 186 -3.45 -24.76 6.70
N ARG A 187 -4.15 -24.02 7.56
CA ARG A 187 -5.52 -23.52 7.30
C ARG A 187 -5.54 -22.34 6.34
N CYS A 188 -4.48 -21.54 6.31
CA CYS A 188 -4.30 -20.42 5.40
C CYS A 188 -3.34 -20.83 4.27
N THR A 189 -3.90 -21.03 3.08
CA THR A 189 -3.19 -21.40 1.84
C THR A 189 -3.67 -20.50 0.69
N PRO A 190 -2.99 -20.45 -0.46
CA PRO A 190 -3.51 -19.72 -1.63
C PRO A 190 -4.91 -20.18 -2.06
N GLU A 191 -5.21 -21.48 -1.92
CA GLU A 191 -6.53 -22.06 -2.22
C GLU A 191 -7.59 -21.72 -1.15
N HIS A 192 -7.16 -21.58 0.11
CA HIS A 192 -8.03 -21.24 1.24
C HIS A 192 -7.42 -20.07 2.05
N PRO A 193 -7.46 -18.82 1.52
CA PRO A 193 -6.78 -17.70 2.15
C PRO A 193 -7.60 -17.13 3.30
N LEU A 194 -6.98 -16.97 4.48
CA LEU A 194 -7.63 -16.31 5.63
C LEU A 194 -7.44 -14.79 5.61
N GLY A 195 -6.34 -14.29 5.05
CA GLY A 195 -5.97 -12.87 5.06
C GLY A 195 -5.55 -12.35 3.68
N ALA A 196 -5.68 -11.05 3.46
CA ALA A 196 -5.41 -10.40 2.18
C ALA A 196 -4.00 -10.70 1.61
N PRO A 197 -2.92 -10.78 2.42
CA PRO A 197 -1.59 -11.11 1.89
C PRO A 197 -1.40 -12.55 1.40
N MET A 198 -2.39 -13.44 1.59
CA MET A 198 -2.40 -14.79 1.00
C MET A 198 -3.24 -14.84 -0.29
N VAL A 199 -4.17 -13.89 -0.49
CA VAL A 199 -5.05 -13.86 -1.67
C VAL A 199 -4.30 -13.43 -2.93
N SER A 200 -3.47 -12.40 -2.81
CA SER A 200 -2.68 -11.91 -3.94
C SER A 200 -1.41 -12.74 -4.11
N SER A 201 -1.06 -13.08 -5.35
CA SER A 201 0.23 -13.71 -5.68
C SER A 201 1.43 -12.83 -5.34
N GLU A 202 1.22 -11.52 -5.20
CA GLU A 202 2.24 -10.54 -4.77
C GLU A 202 2.21 -10.29 -3.25
N GLY A 203 1.25 -10.87 -2.54
CA GLY A 203 1.12 -10.72 -1.10
C GLY A 203 2.26 -11.42 -0.34
N ALA A 204 2.72 -10.82 0.75
CA ALA A 204 3.85 -11.33 1.53
C ALA A 204 3.68 -12.79 1.96
N CYS A 205 2.47 -13.18 2.42
CA CYS A 205 2.21 -14.56 2.81
C CYS A 205 2.22 -15.51 1.61
N ALA A 206 1.58 -15.15 0.49
CA ALA A 206 1.58 -15.98 -0.71
C ALA A 206 3.00 -16.18 -1.26
N ALA A 207 3.84 -15.13 -1.25
CA ALA A 207 5.24 -15.20 -1.66
C ALA A 207 6.04 -16.16 -0.76
N TYR A 208 5.92 -16.04 0.57
CA TYR A 208 6.55 -16.98 1.51
C TYR A 208 6.06 -18.41 1.29
N TYR A 209 4.77 -18.60 1.01
CA TYR A 209 4.20 -19.93 0.79
C TYR A 209 4.75 -20.57 -0.49
N ARG A 210 4.85 -19.78 -1.57
CA ARG A 210 5.33 -20.25 -2.87
C ARG A 210 6.81 -20.58 -2.88
N TYR A 211 7.62 -19.75 -2.23
CA TYR A 211 9.08 -19.86 -2.23
C TYR A 211 9.64 -20.52 -0.97
N ARG A 212 8.79 -21.13 -0.13
CA ARG A 212 9.29 -22.02 0.93
C ARG A 212 10.06 -23.16 0.26
N GLY A 213 11.37 -23.20 0.49
CA GLY A 213 12.15 -24.38 0.14
C GLY A 213 11.59 -25.58 0.91
N ASN A 214 11.51 -26.74 0.29
CA ASN A 214 11.40 -28.00 1.01
C ASN A 214 12.73 -28.23 1.76
N HIS A 215 12.91 -27.57 2.90
CA HIS A 215 14.02 -27.81 3.81
C HIS A 215 13.46 -28.26 5.15
#